data_AF-A0A850KGF7-F1
#
_entry.id   AF-A0A850KGF7-F1
#
_cell.length_a   1.000
_cell.length_b   1.000
_cell.length_c   1.000
_cell.angle_alpha   90.00
_cell.angle_beta   90.00
_cell.angle_gamma   90.00
#
_symmetry.space_group_name_H-M   'P 1'
#
loop_
_entity.id
_entity.type
_entity.pdbx_description
1 polymer ?
#
loop_
_entity_poly.entity_id
_entity_poly.type
_entity_poly.pdbx_seq_one_letter_code
_entity_poly.pdbx_strand_id
1 'polypeptide(L)'
;MTSLKMILTGAAIIASTSLAFADERYSPIKDETVLKECGACHMAFQPQMLPKRSWGKIMTTLSDHFGEDASLDDKTTQQITNYLVENAADSGWYSGKMMRGVHDDWTPMRITELPYWIREHKKEVPERAWNDPKVKSKANCTACHRYAKSGNYDDD
;
A
#
# COMPACT_ATOMS: atom_id res chain seq x y z
N MET A 1 -7.83 73.24 -11.60
CA MET A 1 -7.52 72.10 -12.50
C MET A 1 -6.90 71.02 -11.64
N THR A 2 -7.60 69.89 -11.50
CA THR A 2 -7.40 68.83 -10.52
C THR A 2 -6.24 67.92 -10.90
N SER A 3 -5.28 67.71 -9.98
CA SER A 3 -4.18 66.75 -10.15
C SER A 3 -4.67 65.32 -9.89
N LEU A 4 -4.59 64.48 -10.91
CA LEU A 4 -4.98 63.06 -10.88
C LEU A 4 -3.88 62.22 -10.21
N LYS A 5 -4.21 61.58 -9.09
CA LYS A 5 -3.34 60.61 -8.39
C LYS A 5 -3.33 59.28 -9.15
N MET A 6 -2.18 58.86 -9.64
CA MET A 6 -1.95 57.48 -10.10
C MET A 6 -1.34 56.68 -8.95
N ILE A 7 -2.15 55.83 -8.31
CA ILE A 7 -1.66 54.82 -7.37
C ILE A 7 -1.52 53.52 -8.16
N LEU A 8 -0.28 53.14 -8.48
CA LEU A 8 0.02 51.80 -8.98
C LEU A 8 -0.05 50.82 -7.81
N THR A 9 -1.15 50.09 -7.68
CA THR A 9 -1.21 48.89 -6.84
C THR A 9 -0.59 47.73 -7.62
N GLY A 10 0.67 47.41 -7.31
CA GLY A 10 1.32 46.19 -7.79
C GLY A 10 0.68 44.95 -7.16
N ALA A 11 0.09 44.08 -7.97
CA ALA A 11 -0.40 42.78 -7.53
C ALA A 11 0.79 41.81 -7.43
N ALA A 12 1.19 41.48 -6.20
CA ALA A 12 2.15 40.41 -5.94
C ALA A 12 1.45 39.06 -6.10
N ILE A 13 1.73 38.36 -7.20
CA ILE A 13 1.28 36.98 -7.42
C ILE A 13 2.18 36.07 -6.59
N ILE A 14 1.70 35.66 -5.41
CA ILE A 14 2.35 34.62 -4.62
C ILE A 14 1.99 33.28 -5.28
N ALA A 15 2.92 32.74 -6.07
CA ALA A 15 2.82 31.38 -6.57
C ALA A 15 3.04 30.42 -5.39
N SER A 16 1.96 29.94 -4.79
CA SER A 16 1.99 28.86 -3.81
C SER A 16 2.42 27.59 -4.56
N THR A 17 3.70 27.24 -4.45
CA THR A 17 4.19 25.92 -4.87
C THR A 17 3.57 24.89 -3.93
N SER A 18 2.54 24.19 -4.39
CA SER A 18 2.09 22.97 -3.74
C SER A 18 3.25 21.99 -3.76
N LEU A 19 3.89 21.80 -2.60
CA LEU A 19 4.75 20.65 -2.39
C LEU A 19 3.83 19.43 -2.50
N ALA A 20 3.90 18.74 -3.63
CA ALA A 20 3.24 17.46 -3.81
C ALA A 20 3.97 16.45 -2.92
N PHE A 21 3.55 16.36 -1.66
CA PHE A 21 3.90 15.23 -0.81
C PHE A 21 3.26 13.99 -1.44
N ALA A 22 4.08 12.98 -1.76
CA ALA A 22 3.57 11.69 -2.16
C ALA A 22 2.84 11.11 -0.95
N ASP A 23 1.52 10.96 -1.04
CA ASP A 23 0.75 10.37 0.05
C ASP A 23 1.11 8.87 0.16
N GLU A 24 1.86 8.52 1.20
CA GLU A 24 2.25 7.14 1.54
C GLU A 24 1.15 6.41 2.33
N ARG A 25 -0.11 6.79 2.09
CA ARG A 25 -1.28 6.22 2.77
C ARG A 25 -2.11 5.31 1.87
N TYR A 26 -2.64 4.28 2.50
CA TYR A 26 -3.67 3.40 1.96
C TYR A 26 -4.90 3.43 2.86
N SER A 27 -6.09 3.20 2.30
CA SER A 27 -7.28 3.09 3.13
C SER A 27 -7.13 1.92 4.10
N PRO A 28 -7.38 2.11 5.41
CA PRO A 28 -7.32 1.04 6.38
C PRO A 28 -8.31 -0.08 6.06
N ILE A 29 -7.98 -1.30 6.45
CA ILE A 29 -8.91 -2.42 6.42
C ILE A 29 -10.00 -2.17 7.46
N LYS A 30 -11.25 -2.26 7.03
CA LYS A 30 -12.44 -2.02 7.89
C LYS A 30 -13.20 -3.30 8.23
N ASP A 31 -13.02 -4.36 7.44
CA ASP A 31 -13.67 -5.64 7.70
C ASP A 31 -12.96 -6.36 8.84
N GLU A 32 -13.69 -6.64 9.92
CA GLU A 32 -13.16 -7.26 11.14
C GLU A 32 -12.71 -8.70 10.91
N THR A 33 -13.39 -9.44 10.02
CA THR A 33 -13.02 -10.81 9.67
C THR A 33 -11.67 -10.82 8.96
N VAL A 34 -11.46 -9.91 8.01
CA VAL A 34 -10.16 -9.76 7.33
C VAL A 34 -9.06 -9.37 8.32
N LEU A 35 -9.32 -8.41 9.21
CA LEU A 35 -8.35 -8.01 10.24
C LEU A 35 -7.97 -9.17 11.17
N LYS A 36 -8.95 -9.98 11.57
CA LYS A 36 -8.76 -11.10 12.48
C LYS A 36 -7.98 -12.24 11.81
N GLU A 37 -8.48 -12.74 10.68
CA GLU A 37 -7.93 -13.94 10.05
C GLU A 37 -6.60 -13.63 9.34
N CYS A 38 -6.54 -12.56 8.53
CA CYS A 38 -5.31 -12.17 7.82
C CYS A 38 -4.28 -11.46 8.72
N GLY A 39 -4.64 -11.18 9.97
CA GLY A 39 -3.78 -10.55 10.99
C GLY A 39 -3.15 -11.53 12.00
N ALA A 40 -3.44 -12.83 11.88
CA ALA A 40 -3.04 -13.83 12.88
C ALA A 40 -1.53 -14.10 12.91
N CYS A 41 -0.86 -14.07 11.75
CA CYS A 41 0.57 -14.42 11.61
C CYS A 41 1.45 -13.23 11.21
N HIS A 42 0.91 -12.32 10.40
CA HIS A 42 1.54 -11.06 9.98
C HIS A 42 0.51 -9.93 10.08
N MET A 43 0.90 -8.69 9.80
CA MET A 43 -0.13 -7.64 9.69
C MET A 43 -1.11 -7.95 8.56
N ALA A 44 -2.38 -7.62 8.73
CA ALA A 44 -3.32 -7.67 7.62
C ALA A 44 -2.90 -6.61 6.58
N PHE A 45 -2.47 -7.08 5.40
CA PHE A 45 -1.99 -6.20 4.33
C PHE A 45 -3.15 -5.56 3.58
N GLN A 46 -2.99 -4.29 3.24
CA GLN A 46 -4.01 -3.50 2.57
C GLN A 46 -4.31 -4.07 1.17
N PRO A 47 -5.59 -4.28 0.81
CA PRO A 47 -5.98 -4.81 -0.49
C PRO A 47 -5.37 -4.06 -1.68
N GLN A 48 -5.17 -2.75 -1.54
CA GLN A 48 -4.60 -1.85 -2.56
C GLN A 48 -3.13 -2.18 -2.93
N MET A 49 -2.51 -3.15 -2.26
CA MET A 49 -1.11 -3.52 -2.48
C MET A 49 -0.90 -4.61 -3.53
N LEU A 50 -1.94 -5.36 -3.91
CA LEU A 50 -1.87 -6.39 -4.94
C LEU A 50 -3.08 -6.32 -5.88
N PRO A 51 -2.94 -6.78 -7.14
CA PRO A 51 -4.07 -6.86 -8.05
C PRO A 51 -5.05 -7.98 -7.68
N LYS A 52 -6.28 -7.91 -8.18
CA LYS A 52 -7.34 -8.90 -7.98
C LYS A 52 -6.88 -10.33 -8.23
N ARG A 53 -6.13 -10.55 -9.33
CA ARG A 53 -5.61 -11.88 -9.71
C ARG A 53 -4.68 -12.47 -8.65
N SER A 54 -3.89 -11.63 -7.99
CA SER A 54 -3.00 -12.05 -6.92
C SER A 54 -3.77 -12.44 -5.67
N TRP A 55 -4.72 -11.61 -5.24
CA TRP A 55 -5.58 -11.95 -4.10
C TRP A 55 -6.39 -13.22 -4.33
N GLY A 56 -6.98 -13.38 -5.52
CA GLY A 56 -7.69 -14.61 -5.89
C GLY A 56 -6.78 -15.84 -5.85
N LYS A 57 -5.54 -15.72 -6.33
CA LYS A 57 -4.58 -16.83 -6.26
C LYS A 57 -4.17 -17.16 -4.82
N ILE A 58 -3.94 -16.15 -3.97
CA ILE A 58 -3.63 -16.35 -2.54
C ILE A 58 -4.77 -17.09 -1.84
N MET A 59 -6.00 -16.61 -2.01
CA MET A 59 -7.16 -17.18 -1.30
C MET A 59 -7.52 -18.60 -1.75
N THR A 60 -7.15 -18.99 -2.97
CA THR A 60 -7.34 -20.37 -3.48
C THR A 60 -6.21 -21.32 -3.09
N THR A 61 -5.17 -20.84 -2.41
CA THR A 61 -3.98 -21.63 -2.04
C THR A 61 -3.61 -21.50 -0.56
N LEU A 62 -4.57 -21.18 0.32
CA LEU A 62 -4.33 -20.95 1.74
C LEU A 62 -3.76 -22.16 2.50
N SER A 63 -4.00 -23.39 2.05
CA SER A 63 -3.39 -24.59 2.65
C SER A 63 -1.88 -24.70 2.38
N ASP A 64 -1.34 -23.89 1.47
CA ASP A 64 0.09 -23.76 1.15
C ASP A 64 0.48 -22.26 1.16
N HIS A 65 0.21 -21.61 2.29
CA HIS A 65 0.42 -20.17 2.47
C HIS A 65 1.85 -19.87 2.94
N PHE A 66 2.80 -19.97 2.02
CA PHE A 66 4.22 -19.65 2.26
C PHE A 66 4.89 -20.52 3.33
N GLY A 67 4.53 -21.81 3.37
CA GLY A 67 5.07 -22.78 4.33
C GLY A 67 4.20 -22.99 5.57
N GLU A 68 3.07 -22.29 5.66
CA GLU A 68 2.06 -22.46 6.71
C GLU A 68 0.72 -22.88 6.10
N ASP A 69 -0.12 -23.57 6.88
CA ASP A 69 -1.52 -23.80 6.55
C ASP A 69 -2.38 -22.69 7.15
N ALA A 70 -2.89 -21.81 6.30
CA ALA A 70 -3.77 -20.71 6.65
C ALA A 70 -5.22 -20.96 6.19
N SER A 71 -5.61 -22.23 6.00
CA SER A 71 -6.95 -22.59 5.55
C SER A 71 -8.04 -22.09 6.51
N LEU A 72 -9.17 -21.71 5.92
CA LEU A 72 -10.36 -21.20 6.59
C LEU A 72 -11.58 -21.93 6.04
N ASP A 73 -12.70 -21.88 6.74
CA ASP A 73 -13.95 -22.40 6.19
C ASP A 73 -14.38 -21.64 4.92
N ASP A 74 -15.18 -22.29 4.07
CA ASP A 74 -15.57 -21.76 2.76
C ASP A 74 -16.27 -20.40 2.85
N LYS A 75 -17.10 -20.19 3.87
CA LYS A 75 -17.85 -18.94 4.05
C LYS A 75 -16.88 -17.79 4.38
N THR A 76 -15.96 -18.02 5.31
CA THR A 76 -14.93 -17.05 5.67
C THR A 76 -14.00 -16.76 4.49
N THR A 77 -13.56 -17.80 3.79
CA THR A 77 -12.73 -17.68 2.58
C THR A 77 -13.41 -16.81 1.52
N GLN A 78 -14.69 -17.04 1.23
CA GLN A 78 -15.43 -16.26 0.25
C GLN A 78 -15.60 -14.80 0.65
N GLN A 79 -15.92 -14.52 1.92
CA GLN A 79 -16.06 -13.15 2.43
C GLN A 79 -14.74 -12.38 2.30
N ILE A 80 -13.63 -12.96 2.75
CA ILE A 80 -12.30 -12.35 2.66
C ILE A 80 -11.91 -12.13 1.20
N THR A 81 -12.11 -13.14 0.34
CA THR A 81 -11.81 -13.03 -1.10
C THR A 81 -12.53 -11.85 -1.74
N ASN A 82 -13.84 -11.70 -1.48
CA ASN A 82 -14.62 -10.59 -2.01
C ASN A 82 -14.08 -9.25 -1.54
N TYR A 83 -13.83 -9.10 -0.24
CA TYR A 83 -13.28 -7.86 0.32
C TYR A 83 -11.94 -7.49 -0.31
N LEU A 84 -11.01 -8.44 -0.42
CA LEU A 84 -9.68 -8.20 -1.01
C LEU A 84 -9.78 -7.82 -2.49
N VAL A 85 -10.63 -8.51 -3.27
CA VAL A 85 -10.80 -8.27 -4.71
C VAL A 85 -11.51 -6.95 -4.99
N GLU A 86 -12.53 -6.59 -4.22
CA GLU A 86 -13.27 -5.32 -4.36
C GLU A 86 -12.39 -4.10 -4.06
N ASN A 87 -11.42 -4.24 -3.17
CA ASN A 87 -10.53 -3.16 -2.72
C ASN A 87 -9.10 -3.26 -3.31
N ALA A 88 -8.88 -4.18 -4.26
CA ALA A 88 -7.59 -4.46 -4.86
C ALA A 88 -6.96 -3.25 -5.58
N ALA A 89 -5.66 -3.32 -5.87
CA ALA A 89 -4.93 -2.24 -6.54
C ALA A 89 -5.47 -1.83 -7.92
N ASP A 90 -6.20 -2.74 -8.59
CA ASP A 90 -6.84 -2.62 -9.90
C ASP A 90 -8.38 -2.67 -9.82
N SER A 91 -8.97 -2.23 -8.69
CA SER A 91 -10.42 -2.14 -8.52
C SER A 91 -11.06 -0.80 -8.91
N GLY A 92 -10.28 0.22 -9.28
CA GLY A 92 -10.78 1.56 -9.68
C GLY A 92 -9.95 2.28 -10.75
N TRP A 93 -10.44 3.45 -11.20
CA TRP A 93 -9.89 4.26 -12.31
C TRP A 93 -8.45 4.75 -12.08
N TYR A 94 -8.04 4.88 -10.82
CA TYR A 94 -6.66 5.15 -10.44
C TYR A 94 -6.00 3.83 -10.06
N SER A 95 -5.41 3.13 -11.04
CA SER A 95 -4.50 2.02 -10.77
C SER A 95 -3.52 2.43 -9.67
N GLY A 96 -3.55 1.75 -8.53
CA GLY A 96 -2.74 2.10 -7.37
C GLY A 96 -1.25 2.12 -7.73
N LYS A 97 -0.46 2.97 -7.06
CA LYS A 97 1.00 3.11 -7.31
C LYS A 97 1.75 1.76 -7.35
N MET A 98 1.26 0.79 -6.59
CA MET A 98 1.75 -0.60 -6.55
C MET A 98 1.64 -1.35 -7.88
N MET A 99 0.72 -0.97 -8.78
CA MET A 99 0.58 -1.54 -10.12
C MET A 99 1.67 -1.08 -11.10
N ARG A 100 2.46 -0.04 -10.78
CA ARG A 100 3.50 0.46 -11.68
C ARG A 100 4.57 -0.61 -11.92
N GLY A 101 4.63 -1.12 -13.15
CA GLY A 101 5.54 -2.19 -13.58
C GLY A 101 5.00 -3.60 -13.41
N VAL A 102 3.74 -3.77 -12.97
CA VAL A 102 3.09 -5.09 -12.92
C VAL A 102 2.43 -5.35 -14.28
N HIS A 103 2.91 -6.38 -14.98
CA HIS A 103 2.39 -6.81 -16.28
C HIS A 103 1.14 -7.69 -16.12
N ASP A 104 0.25 -7.68 -17.11
CA ASP A 104 -1.04 -8.41 -17.06
C ASP A 104 -0.87 -9.94 -17.03
N ASP A 105 0.21 -10.46 -17.60
CA ASP A 105 0.56 -11.88 -17.61
C ASP A 105 1.27 -12.35 -16.33
N TRP A 106 1.60 -11.43 -15.43
CA TRP A 106 2.23 -11.73 -14.16
C TRP A 106 1.25 -11.63 -12.99
N THR A 107 1.14 -12.71 -12.21
CA THR A 107 0.36 -12.76 -10.95
C THR A 107 1.30 -12.78 -9.75
N PRO A 108 1.75 -11.61 -9.25
CA PRO A 108 2.67 -11.55 -8.11
C PRO A 108 2.03 -12.08 -6.84
N MET A 109 2.73 -12.92 -6.08
CA MET A 109 2.21 -13.48 -4.82
C MET A 109 2.73 -12.72 -3.58
N ARG A 110 3.75 -11.87 -3.74
CA ARG A 110 4.33 -11.08 -2.65
C ARG A 110 4.37 -9.60 -3.01
N ILE A 111 3.89 -8.78 -2.08
CA ILE A 111 3.98 -7.30 -2.19
C ILE A 111 5.44 -6.85 -2.33
N THR A 112 6.35 -7.51 -1.62
CA THR A 112 7.79 -7.19 -1.58
C THR A 112 8.53 -7.52 -2.88
N GLU A 113 7.87 -8.18 -3.84
CA GLU A 113 8.43 -8.47 -5.16
C GLU A 113 7.96 -7.48 -6.22
N LEU A 114 7.00 -6.60 -5.89
CA LEU A 114 6.47 -5.63 -6.84
C LEU A 114 7.53 -4.60 -7.25
N PRO A 115 7.62 -4.19 -8.53
CA PRO A 115 8.64 -3.25 -8.98
C PRO A 115 8.55 -1.90 -8.29
N TYR A 116 7.34 -1.42 -8.01
CA TYR A 116 7.12 -0.22 -7.20
C TYR A 116 7.74 -0.38 -5.81
N TRP A 117 7.37 -1.43 -5.07
CA TRP A 117 7.86 -1.68 -3.71
C TRP A 117 9.39 -1.74 -3.67
N ILE A 118 9.99 -2.49 -4.60
CA ILE A 118 11.44 -2.63 -4.71
C ILE A 118 12.09 -1.27 -4.97
N ARG A 119 11.54 -0.46 -5.86
CA ARG A 119 12.10 0.86 -6.19
C ARG A 119 12.10 1.78 -4.97
N GLU A 120 10.98 1.87 -4.25
CA GLU A 120 10.87 2.73 -3.07
C GLU A 120 11.86 2.30 -1.97
N HIS A 121 11.97 0.99 -1.70
CA HIS A 121 12.83 0.52 -0.61
C HIS A 121 14.32 0.42 -0.97
N LYS A 122 14.67 0.31 -2.25
CA LYS A 122 16.06 0.08 -2.69
C LYS A 122 17.00 1.24 -2.35
N LYS A 123 16.49 2.48 -2.36
CA LYS A 123 17.30 3.68 -2.06
C LYS A 123 17.26 4.05 -0.58
N GLU A 124 16.11 3.85 0.06
CA GLU A 124 15.88 4.31 1.43
C GLU A 124 16.39 3.31 2.49
N VAL A 125 16.39 2.00 2.19
CA VAL A 125 16.73 0.97 3.19
C VAL A 125 18.08 0.32 2.89
N PRO A 126 19.12 0.58 3.71
CA PRO A 126 20.43 -0.04 3.52
C PRO A 126 20.40 -1.54 3.86
N GLU A 127 21.26 -2.33 3.22
CA GLU A 127 21.31 -3.79 3.38
C GLU A 127 21.41 -4.25 4.84
N ARG A 128 22.19 -3.53 5.66
CA ARG A 128 22.32 -3.81 7.10
C ARG A 128 20.98 -3.81 7.85
N ALA A 129 20.01 -3.00 7.42
CA ALA A 129 18.70 -2.93 8.06
C ALA A 129 17.88 -4.20 7.76
N TRP A 130 18.00 -4.75 6.55
CA TRP A 130 17.36 -6.02 6.19
C TRP A 130 17.91 -7.21 6.99
N ASN A 131 19.16 -7.13 7.44
CA ASN A 131 19.80 -8.14 8.26
C ASN A 131 19.55 -7.97 9.77
N ASP A 132 18.80 -6.94 10.20
CA ASP A 132 18.44 -6.76 11.61
C ASP A 132 17.51 -7.90 12.06
N PRO A 133 17.84 -8.64 13.14
CA PRO A 133 16.99 -9.71 13.68
C PRO A 133 15.57 -9.26 14.07
N LYS A 134 15.34 -7.96 14.30
CA LYS A 134 14.01 -7.40 14.55
C LYS A 134 13.17 -7.28 13.29
N VAL A 135 13.80 -7.06 12.13
CA VAL A 135 13.12 -6.98 10.84
C VAL A 135 12.69 -8.38 10.40
N LYS A 136 13.59 -9.36 10.47
CA LYS A 136 13.41 -10.79 10.08
C LYS A 136 13.11 -11.01 8.59
N SER A 137 12.18 -10.25 8.02
CA SER A 137 11.73 -10.35 6.64
C SER A 137 11.21 -9.00 6.15
N LYS A 138 11.34 -8.76 4.85
CA LYS A 138 10.75 -7.60 4.16
C LYS A 138 9.23 -7.50 4.32
N ALA A 139 8.55 -8.61 4.62
CA ALA A 139 7.12 -8.66 4.87
C ALA A 139 6.71 -8.06 6.23
N ASN A 140 7.65 -7.85 7.17
CA ASN A 140 7.38 -7.24 8.46
C ASN A 140 7.38 -5.71 8.34
N CYS A 141 6.37 -5.16 7.65
CA CYS A 141 6.31 -3.72 7.38
C CYS A 141 6.32 -2.89 8.67
N THR A 142 5.72 -3.40 9.75
CA THR A 142 5.66 -2.75 11.06
C THR A 142 6.99 -2.64 11.78
N ALA A 143 8.05 -3.34 11.33
CA ALA A 143 9.39 -3.18 11.89
C ALA A 143 9.98 -1.80 11.59
N CYS A 144 9.58 -1.18 10.46
CA CYS A 144 10.05 0.14 10.04
C CYS A 144 8.91 1.16 10.05
N HIS A 145 7.73 0.80 9.53
CA HIS A 145 6.56 1.68 9.44
C HIS A 145 5.62 1.43 10.61
N ARG A 146 5.79 2.19 11.70
CA ARG A 146 5.05 2.03 12.97
C ARG A 146 3.53 1.98 12.77
N TYR A 147 3.01 2.76 11.82
CA TYR A 147 1.58 2.94 11.57
C TYR A 147 1.08 2.16 10.34
N ALA A 148 1.84 1.18 9.85
CA ALA A 148 1.47 0.38 8.67
C ALA A 148 0.11 -0.31 8.82
N LYS A 149 -0.24 -0.79 10.03
CA LYS A 149 -1.56 -1.41 10.30
C LYS A 149 -2.74 -0.46 10.02
N SER A 150 -2.54 0.85 10.22
CA SER A 150 -3.53 1.88 9.90
C SER A 150 -3.38 2.44 8.48
N GLY A 151 -2.61 1.78 7.62
CA GLY A 151 -2.39 2.21 6.24
C GLY A 151 -1.44 3.39 6.09
N ASN A 152 -0.70 3.78 7.14
CA ASN A 152 0.27 4.87 7.06
C ASN A 152 1.70 4.30 6.97
N TYR A 153 2.34 4.52 5.82
CA TYR A 153 3.70 4.08 5.51
C TYR A 153 4.70 5.24 5.46
N ASP A 154 4.26 6.44 5.82
CA ASP A 154 5.16 7.54 6.09
C ASP A 154 6.12 7.14 7.23
N ASP A 155 7.40 7.41 7.03
CA ASP A 155 8.49 7.08 7.96
C ASP A 155 9.08 8.31 8.68
N ASP A 156 8.53 9.49 8.43
CA ASP A 156 8.78 10.74 9.17
C ASP A 156 8.14 10.76 10.59
#